data_AF-A0A351AFH9-F1
#
_entry.id   AF-A0A351AFH9-F1
#
_cell.length_a   1.000
_cell.length_b   1.000
_cell.length_c   1.000
_cell.angle_alpha   90.00
_cell.angle_beta   90.00
_cell.angle_gamma   90.00
#
_symmetry.space_group_name_H-M   'P 1'
#
loop_
_entity.id
_entity.type
_entity.pdbx_description
1 polymer ?
#
loop_
_entity_poly.entity_id
_entity_poly.type
_entity_poly.pdbx_seq_one_letter_code
_entity_poly.pdbx_strand_id
1 'polypeptide(L)'
;AVTDNPLVMADTGEVISGGNFHAEPVALTADSLAIAVAEVASLSERRIALLIDAGLSGLSPFLTPNPGVKSGFMISHVTPASPGGENK
;
A
#
# COMPACT_ATOMS: atom_id res chain seq x y z
N ALA A 1 -24.26 4.44 0.12
CA ALA A 1 -25.33 3.45 -0.06
C ALA A 1 -26.16 3.40 1.21
N VAL A 2 -27.45 3.07 1.11
CA VAL A 2 -28.35 2.83 2.25
C VAL A 2 -28.19 1.35 2.63
N THR A 3 -27.48 1.06 3.72
CA THR A 3 -27.02 -0.29 4.10
C THR A 3 -27.80 -0.89 5.27
N ASP A 4 -28.78 -0.17 5.80
CA ASP A 4 -29.72 -0.66 6.79
C ASP A 4 -30.72 -1.66 6.19
N ASN A 5 -31.38 -2.41 7.07
CA ASN A 5 -32.38 -3.39 6.70
C ASN A 5 -33.37 -3.59 7.86
N PRO A 6 -34.71 -3.61 7.62
CA PRO A 6 -35.37 -3.43 6.31
C PRO A 6 -35.35 -1.97 5.83
N LEU A 7 -35.44 -1.78 4.52
CA LEU A 7 -35.55 -0.47 3.89
C LEU A 7 -36.98 0.06 4.05
N VAL A 8 -37.11 1.33 4.42
CA VAL A 8 -38.40 2.03 4.53
C VAL A 8 -38.52 3.06 3.40
N MET A 9 -39.45 2.84 2.48
CA MET A 9 -39.71 3.73 1.34
C MET A 9 -40.71 4.80 1.77
N ALA A 10 -40.23 5.99 2.11
CA ALA A 10 -41.07 7.06 2.68
C ALA A 10 -42.15 7.59 1.71
N ASP A 11 -41.94 7.42 0.41
CA ASP A 11 -42.84 7.82 -0.68
C ASP A 11 -43.96 6.81 -0.93
N THR A 12 -43.70 5.51 -0.81
CA THR A 12 -44.70 4.45 -1.03
C THR A 12 -45.26 3.85 0.26
N GLY A 13 -44.60 4.09 1.40
CA GLY A 13 -44.91 3.48 2.70
C GLY A 13 -44.48 2.01 2.80
N GLU A 14 -43.75 1.48 1.82
CA GLU A 14 -43.33 0.08 1.77
C GLU A 14 -42.15 -0.20 2.70
N VAL A 15 -42.12 -1.43 3.26
CA VAL A 15 -41.01 -1.96 4.05
C VAL A 15 -40.44 -3.17 3.31
N ILE A 16 -39.20 -3.06 2.84
CA ILE A 16 -38.56 -4.05 1.96
C ILE A 16 -37.35 -4.65 2.67
N SER A 17 -37.32 -5.98 2.83
CA SER A 17 -36.10 -6.67 3.26
C SER A 17 -35.16 -6.84 2.06
N GLY A 18 -33.96 -6.26 2.14
CA GLY A 18 -32.92 -6.32 1.13
C GLY A 18 -31.59 -6.86 1.66
N GLY A 19 -30.52 -6.67 0.89
CA GLY A 19 -29.18 -7.17 1.20
C GLY A 19 -28.09 -6.10 1.16
N ASN A 20 -28.45 -4.80 1.21
CA ASN A 20 -27.49 -3.71 1.04
C ASN A 20 -26.43 -3.63 2.17
N PHE A 21 -26.64 -4.33 3.29
CA PHE A 21 -25.65 -4.52 4.34
C PHE A 21 -24.48 -5.42 3.92
N HIS A 22 -24.64 -6.19 2.83
CA HIS A 22 -23.60 -7.09 2.34
C HIS A 22 -22.45 -6.29 1.71
N ALA A 23 -21.34 -6.19 2.45
CA ALA A 23 -20.21 -5.32 2.11
C ALA A 23 -19.25 -5.91 1.05
N GLU A 24 -19.63 -6.97 0.35
CA GLU A 24 -18.78 -7.63 -0.66
C GLU A 24 -18.19 -6.69 -1.72
N PRO A 25 -18.93 -5.70 -2.28
CA PRO A 25 -18.32 -4.75 -3.20
C PRO A 25 -17.18 -3.94 -2.58
N VAL A 26 -17.31 -3.59 -1.28
CA VAL A 26 -16.27 -2.87 -0.54
C VAL A 26 -15.11 -3.80 -0.22
N ALA A 27 -15.39 -5.04 0.21
CA ALA A 27 -14.37 -6.04 0.53
C ALA A 27 -13.49 -6.35 -0.69
N LEU A 28 -14.11 -6.65 -1.84
CA LEU A 28 -13.38 -6.95 -3.07
C LEU A 28 -12.51 -5.77 -3.53
N THR A 29 -13.01 -4.56 -3.38
CA THR A 29 -12.26 -3.34 -3.72
C THR A 29 -11.09 -3.13 -2.76
N ALA A 30 -11.28 -3.37 -1.46
CA ALA A 30 -10.24 -3.25 -0.45
C ALA A 30 -9.11 -4.28 -0.68
N ASP A 31 -9.45 -5.53 -0.99
CA ASP A 31 -8.47 -6.57 -1.32
C ASP A 31 -7.65 -6.20 -2.57
N SER A 32 -8.34 -5.71 -3.61
CA SER A 32 -7.68 -5.23 -4.83
C SER A 32 -6.75 -4.04 -4.56
N LEU A 33 -7.16 -3.13 -3.67
CA LEU A 33 -6.35 -1.99 -3.26
C LEU A 33 -5.11 -2.43 -2.48
N ALA A 34 -5.24 -3.41 -1.59
CA ALA A 34 -4.11 -3.94 -0.84
C ALA A 34 -3.01 -4.49 -1.77
N ILE A 35 -3.40 -5.27 -2.79
CA ILE A 35 -2.48 -5.79 -3.82
C ILE A 35 -1.82 -4.64 -4.58
N ALA A 36 -2.59 -3.65 -5.03
CA ALA A 36 -2.05 -2.51 -5.77
C ALA A 36 -1.03 -1.72 -4.96
N VAL A 37 -1.30 -1.49 -3.66
CA VAL A 37 -0.38 -0.80 -2.74
C VAL A 37 0.90 -1.62 -2.53
N ALA A 38 0.78 -2.94 -2.37
CA ALA A 38 1.93 -3.83 -2.20
C ALA A 38 2.88 -3.78 -3.40
N GLU A 39 2.34 -3.80 -4.63
CA GLU A 39 3.14 -3.72 -5.85
C GLU A 39 3.85 -2.36 -6.03
N VAL A 40 3.16 -1.26 -5.69
CA VAL A 40 3.78 0.07 -5.71
C VAL A 40 4.93 0.15 -4.69
N ALA A 41 4.73 -0.40 -3.49
CA ALA A 41 5.77 -0.46 -2.47
C ALA A 41 6.97 -1.31 -2.91
N SER A 42 6.73 -2.48 -3.49
CA SER A 42 7.75 -3.38 -4.05
C SER A 42 8.58 -2.68 -5.13
N LEU A 43 7.93 -1.97 -6.06
CA LEU A 43 8.63 -1.22 -7.11
C LEU A 43 9.44 -0.06 -6.54
N SER A 44 8.91 0.64 -5.53
CA SER A 44 9.61 1.73 -4.85
C SER A 44 10.87 1.23 -4.13
N GLU A 45 10.79 0.11 -3.42
CA GLU A 45 11.94 -0.52 -2.74
C GLU A 45 13.07 -0.82 -3.71
N ARG A 46 12.75 -1.42 -4.88
CA ARG A 46 13.75 -1.70 -5.92
C ARG A 46 14.43 -0.45 -6.47
N ARG A 47 13.71 0.67 -6.58
CA ARG A 47 14.30 1.95 -6.99
C ARG A 47 15.24 2.50 -5.93
N ILE A 48 14.90 2.37 -4.65
CA ILE A 48 15.79 2.77 -3.56
C ILE A 48 17.04 1.90 -3.57
N ALA A 49 16.90 0.58 -3.80
CA ALA A 49 18.03 -0.35 -3.88
C ALA A 49 19.02 0.05 -4.98
N LEU A 50 18.49 0.38 -6.16
CA LEU A 50 19.27 0.91 -7.28
C LEU A 50 20.00 2.20 -6.92
N LEU A 51 19.36 3.13 -6.20
CA LEU A 51 19.94 4.43 -5.84
C LEU A 51 21.06 4.33 -4.81
N ILE A 52 20.95 3.43 -3.83
CA ILE A 52 21.96 3.30 -2.77
C ILE A 52 23.16 2.45 -3.20
N ASP A 53 23.01 1.64 -4.25
CA ASP A 53 24.09 0.88 -4.87
C ASP A 53 24.91 1.78 -5.81
N ALA A 54 26.17 2.04 -5.45
CA ALA A 54 27.06 2.89 -6.25
C ALA A 54 27.42 2.29 -7.62
N GLY A 55 27.49 0.96 -7.73
CA GLY A 55 27.77 0.27 -8.98
C GLY A 55 26.62 0.36 -9.98
N LEU A 56 25.40 0.48 -9.48
CA LEU A 56 24.19 0.61 -10.31
C LEU A 56 23.78 2.06 -10.55
N SER A 57 23.95 2.96 -9.57
CA SER A 57 23.53 4.37 -9.66
C SER A 57 24.59 5.31 -10.24
N GLY A 58 25.88 4.95 -10.14
CA GLY A 58 26.99 5.88 -10.40
C GLY A 58 27.10 7.01 -9.38
N LEU A 59 26.36 6.94 -8.27
CA LEU A 59 26.39 7.90 -7.16
C LEU A 59 27.31 7.39 -6.04
N SER A 60 27.59 8.26 -5.06
CA SER A 60 28.31 7.84 -3.85
C SER A 60 27.51 6.75 -3.11
N PRO A 61 28.15 5.67 -2.60
CA PRO A 61 27.48 4.58 -1.88
C PRO A 61 26.56 5.11 -0.77
N PHE A 62 25.35 4.57 -0.67
CA PHE A 62 24.32 4.98 0.31
C PHE A 62 24.01 6.48 0.31
N LEU A 63 24.30 7.17 -0.80
CA LEU A 63 24.09 8.60 -1.00
C LEU A 63 24.74 9.48 0.08
N THR A 64 25.91 9.09 0.59
CA THR A 64 26.68 9.87 1.58
C THR A 64 27.91 10.53 0.97
N PRO A 65 28.24 11.79 1.34
CA PRO A 65 29.46 12.45 0.87
C PRO A 65 30.76 11.87 1.46
N ASN A 66 30.70 11.08 2.54
CA ASN A 66 31.87 10.42 3.12
C ASN A 66 31.57 8.94 3.47
N PRO A 67 31.59 8.05 2.46
CA PRO A 67 31.30 6.62 2.64
C PRO A 67 32.40 5.91 3.45
N GLY A 68 32.02 4.93 4.27
CA GLY A 68 32.94 4.16 5.15
C GLY A 68 33.05 4.69 6.58
N VAL A 69 32.75 5.98 6.80
CA VAL A 69 32.64 6.58 8.15
C VAL A 69 31.20 6.99 8.46
N LYS A 70 30.40 7.29 7.44
CA LYS A 70 28.96 7.59 7.56
C LYS A 70 28.13 6.54 6.81
N SER A 71 27.07 6.06 7.44
CA SER A 71 26.18 5.04 6.85
C SER A 71 25.18 5.61 5.83
N GLY A 72 24.99 6.93 5.75
CA GLY A 72 24.04 7.53 4.80
C GLY A 72 22.64 6.92 4.92
N PHE A 73 22.03 6.58 3.79
CA PHE A 73 20.70 5.96 3.72
C PHE A 73 20.71 4.43 3.88
N MET A 74 21.83 3.83 4.28
CA MET A 74 21.95 2.36 4.43
C MET A 74 20.84 1.76 5.31
N ILE A 75 20.56 2.35 6.48
CA ILE A 75 19.51 1.85 7.40
C ILE A 75 18.11 2.31 6.95
N SER A 76 18.01 3.49 6.34
CA SER A 76 16.76 3.97 5.75
C SER A 76 16.25 3.10 4.60
N HIS A 77 17.10 2.25 4.00
CA HIS A 77 16.69 1.19 3.07
C HIS A 77 16.15 -0.06 3.79
N VAL A 78 16.72 -0.42 4.94
CA VAL A 78 16.28 -1.61 5.69
C VAL A 78 14.83 -1.44 6.17
N THR A 79 14.41 -0.22 6.49
CA THR A 79 13.04 0.09 6.92
C THR A 79 11.96 -0.17 5.86
N PRO A 80 12.05 0.24 4.59
CA PRO A 80 11.09 -0.12 3.54
C PRO A 80 11.22 -1.56 3.04
N ALA A 81 12.39 -2.20 3.19
CA ALA A 81 12.59 -3.60 2.80
C ALA A 81 11.82 -4.60 3.69
N SER A 82 11.56 -4.28 4.97
CA SER A 82 10.77 -5.13 5.87
C SER A 82 9.27 -5.12 5.52
N PRO A 83 8.57 -3.98 5.45
CA PRO A 83 7.17 -3.93 5.01
C PRO A 83 6.98 -4.41 3.58
N GLY A 84 7.94 -4.20 2.68
CA GLY A 84 7.89 -4.75 1.32
C GLY A 84 7.92 -6.29 1.27
N GLY A 85 8.43 -6.94 2.32
CA GLY A 85 8.33 -8.39 2.54
C GLY A 85 7.07 -8.81 3.31
N GLU A 86 6.59 -7.97 4.24
CA GLU A 86 5.36 -8.21 5.02
C GLU A 86 4.07 -7.96 4.21
N ASN A 87 4.12 -7.13 3.16
CA ASN A 87 3.01 -6.84 2.25
C ASN A 87 2.84 -7.88 1.12
N LYS A 88 3.62 -8.98 1.15
CA LYS A 88 3.53 -10.08 0.18
C LYS A 88 2.69 -11.24 0.71
#